data_AF-A0A3S1IZJ9-F1
#
_entry.id   AF-A0A3S1IZJ9-F1
#
_cell.length_a   1.000
_cell.length_b   1.000
_cell.length_c   1.000
_cell.angle_alpha   90.00
_cell.angle_beta   90.00
_cell.angle_gamma   90.00
#
_symmetry.space_group_name_H-M   'P 1'
#
loop_
_entity.id
_entity.type
_entity.pdbx_description
1 polymer ?
#
loop_
_entity_poly.entity_id
_entity_poly.type
_entity_poly.pdbx_seq_one_letter_code
_entity_poly.pdbx_strand_id
1 'polypeptide(L)'
;MKHLLVLVLSLTLSIVSIPQAKANNFVIVAGTTKNGSRLMFAPSSVNIKFPQNPKEPMLGDYNRYFNYAVLRKDGSQSINLGASTHWCRNGRVEVDGRAVDQQSFFFMKIYNNIDVMKNPGWFTDNGYIFADSPASMNMLKAVCAAKHMPAQGIFD
;
A
#
# COMPACT_ATOMS: atom_id res chain seq x y z
N MET A 1 -67.23 -25.18 21.12
CA MET A 1 -65.93 -25.84 20.88
C MET A 1 -65.06 -24.86 20.14
N LYS A 2 -64.06 -24.27 20.80
CA LYS A 2 -63.20 -23.21 20.23
C LYS A 2 -61.93 -23.85 19.67
N HIS A 3 -61.68 -23.70 18.37
CA HIS A 3 -60.43 -24.09 17.74
C HIS A 3 -59.40 -22.97 17.95
N LEU A 4 -58.28 -23.31 18.61
CA LEU A 4 -57.13 -22.43 18.78
C LEU A 4 -56.16 -22.74 17.64
N LEU A 5 -56.02 -21.82 16.69
CA LEU A 5 -55.04 -21.89 15.60
C LEU A 5 -53.70 -21.34 16.14
N VAL A 6 -52.70 -22.20 16.32
CA VAL A 6 -51.35 -21.78 16.71
C VAL A 6 -50.51 -21.62 15.43
N LEU A 7 -50.23 -20.37 15.08
CA LEU A 7 -49.36 -20.01 13.97
C LEU A 7 -47.90 -20.03 14.46
N VAL A 8 -47.12 -21.03 14.06
CA VAL A 8 -45.68 -21.09 14.35
C VAL A 8 -44.94 -20.34 13.24
N LEU A 9 -44.49 -19.12 13.55
CA LEU A 9 -43.68 -18.29 12.66
C LEU A 9 -42.21 -18.73 12.79
N SER A 10 -41.75 -19.63 11.91
CA SER A 10 -40.33 -20.01 11.86
C SER A 10 -39.50 -18.88 11.24
N LEU A 11 -38.78 -18.16 12.09
CA LEU A 11 -37.77 -17.17 11.69
C LEU A 11 -36.53 -17.93 11.21
N THR A 12 -36.40 -18.16 9.90
CA THR A 12 -35.18 -18.71 9.31
C THR A 12 -34.08 -17.66 9.37
N LEU A 13 -33.20 -17.80 10.38
CA LEU A 13 -31.98 -17.03 10.51
C LEU A 13 -30.99 -17.52 9.44
N SER A 14 -31.04 -16.93 8.25
CA SER A 14 -30.03 -17.16 7.22
C SER A 14 -28.72 -16.53 7.69
N ILE A 15 -27.87 -17.32 8.34
CA ILE A 15 -26.48 -16.95 8.61
C ILE A 15 -25.80 -16.94 7.24
N VAL A 16 -25.80 -15.78 6.59
CA VAL A 16 -24.96 -15.55 5.42
C VAL A 16 -23.54 -15.52 5.94
N SER A 17 -22.87 -16.68 5.84
CA SER A 17 -21.43 -16.80 6.05
C SER A 17 -20.76 -15.90 5.01
N ILE A 18 -20.41 -14.68 5.39
CA ILE A 18 -19.51 -13.85 4.59
C ILE A 18 -18.19 -14.63 4.59
N PRO A 19 -17.71 -15.14 3.44
CA PRO A 19 -16.40 -15.75 3.40
C PRO A 19 -15.43 -14.68 3.89
N GLN A 20 -14.76 -14.97 4.99
CA GLN A 20 -13.70 -14.15 5.56
C GLN A 20 -12.51 -14.22 4.60
N ALA A 21 -12.63 -13.51 3.48
CA ALA A 21 -11.48 -13.14 2.67
C ALA A 21 -10.50 -12.53 3.66
N LYS A 22 -9.27 -13.06 3.71
CA LYS A 22 -8.16 -12.50 4.48
C LYS A 22 -8.08 -11.01 4.14
N ALA A 23 -8.77 -10.19 4.93
CA ALA A 23 -8.76 -8.76 4.75
C ALA A 23 -7.34 -8.36 5.12
N ASN A 24 -6.54 -8.02 4.11
CA ASN A 24 -5.40 -7.16 4.35
C ASN A 24 -5.99 -5.95 5.06
N ASN A 25 -5.72 -5.79 6.36
CA ASN A 25 -6.35 -4.75 7.18
C ASN A 25 -5.91 -3.39 6.64
N PHE A 26 -6.68 -2.85 5.70
CA PHE A 26 -6.44 -1.54 5.13
C PHE A 26 -6.75 -0.49 6.19
N VAL A 27 -5.78 0.37 6.47
CA VAL A 27 -5.96 1.51 7.35
C VAL A 27 -6.14 2.76 6.50
N ILE A 28 -7.08 3.61 6.91
CA ILE A 28 -7.34 4.88 6.26
C ILE A 28 -6.19 5.83 6.56
N VAL A 29 -5.63 6.44 5.52
CA VAL A 29 -4.61 7.49 5.64
C VAL A 29 -5.30 8.84 5.85
N ALA A 30 -4.82 9.61 6.82
CA ALA A 30 -5.35 10.93 7.12
C ALA A 30 -5.11 11.94 5.98
N GLY A 31 -6.11 12.76 5.70
CA GLY A 31 -6.08 13.79 4.65
C GLY A 31 -6.70 13.33 3.33
N THR A 32 -6.54 14.17 2.30
CA THR A 32 -6.99 13.88 0.93
C THR A 32 -5.88 14.16 -0.08
N THR A 33 -5.96 13.52 -1.24
CA THR A 33 -5.11 13.83 -2.40
C THR A 33 -5.51 15.16 -3.03
N LYS A 34 -4.74 15.67 -4.01
CA LYS A 34 -5.08 16.90 -4.75
C LYS A 34 -6.42 16.82 -5.49
N ASN A 35 -6.76 15.65 -6.04
CA ASN A 35 -8.08 15.41 -6.64
C ASN A 35 -9.17 15.09 -5.59
N GLY A 36 -8.82 15.12 -4.30
CA GLY A 36 -9.65 14.88 -3.13
C GLY A 36 -10.12 13.44 -2.94
N SER A 37 -9.36 12.48 -3.47
CA SER A 37 -9.49 11.06 -3.12
C SER A 37 -8.94 10.80 -1.71
N ARG A 38 -9.39 9.71 -1.09
CA ARG A 38 -8.79 9.18 0.15
C ARG A 38 -7.88 8.02 -0.19
N LEU A 39 -6.82 7.85 0.60
CA LEU A 39 -5.92 6.71 0.47
C LEU A 39 -6.11 5.78 1.65
N MET A 40 -5.93 4.49 1.40
CA MET A 40 -5.85 3.45 2.42
C MET A 40 -4.65 2.58 2.11
N PHE A 41 -3.97 2.01 3.10
CA PHE A 41 -2.89 1.05 2.84
C PHE A 41 -2.94 -0.14 3.78
N ALA A 42 -2.33 -1.25 3.36
CA ALA A 42 -2.22 -2.45 4.18
C ALA A 42 -0.86 -2.45 4.90
N PRO A 43 -0.77 -2.16 6.22
CA PRO A 43 0.51 -2.09 6.92
C PRO A 43 1.29 -3.41 6.88
N SER A 44 0.59 -4.54 6.90
CA SER A 44 1.18 -5.88 6.80
C SER A 44 1.77 -6.18 5.43
N SER A 45 1.48 -5.39 4.40
CA SER A 45 2.06 -5.56 3.07
C SER A 45 3.45 -4.96 2.93
N VAL A 46 3.87 -4.14 3.91
CA VAL A 46 5.15 -3.43 3.84
C VAL A 46 6.30 -4.40 4.01
N ASN A 47 7.04 -4.60 2.93
CA ASN A 47 8.23 -5.44 2.90
C ASN A 47 9.40 -4.73 2.24
N ILE A 48 10.60 -5.20 2.53
CA ILE A 48 11.86 -4.82 1.92
C ILE A 48 12.39 -6.11 1.31
N LYS A 49 12.69 -6.11 0.03
CA LYS A 49 13.40 -7.26 -0.56
C LYS A 49 14.86 -7.07 -0.21
N PHE A 50 15.42 -7.89 0.67
CA PHE A 50 16.86 -7.88 0.92
C PHE A 50 17.57 -8.75 -0.12
N PRO A 51 18.82 -8.43 -0.48
CA PRO A 51 19.58 -9.28 -1.39
C PRO A 51 19.78 -10.64 -0.73
N GLN A 52 19.56 -11.72 -1.49
CA GLN A 52 19.82 -13.07 -1.00
C GLN A 52 21.31 -13.29 -0.68
N ASN A 53 22.19 -12.50 -1.32
CA ASN A 53 23.62 -12.49 -1.07
C ASN A 53 24.08 -11.09 -0.57
N PRO A 54 24.55 -10.95 0.69
CA PRO A 54 24.99 -9.66 1.23
C PRO A 54 26.24 -9.07 0.52
N LYS A 55 26.92 -9.86 -0.31
CA LYS A 55 28.05 -9.40 -1.13
C LYS A 55 27.64 -8.89 -2.52
N GLU A 56 26.39 -9.10 -2.91
CA GLU A 56 25.87 -8.56 -4.16
C GLU A 56 25.12 -7.25 -3.86
N PRO A 57 25.59 -6.10 -4.37
CA PRO A 57 24.78 -4.90 -4.37
C PRO A 57 23.64 -5.11 -5.38
N MET A 58 22.55 -5.72 -4.92
CA MET A 58 21.34 -5.74 -5.73
C MET A 58 20.72 -4.34 -5.69
N LEU A 59 20.92 -3.62 -6.78
CA LEU A 59 20.26 -2.35 -7.07
C LEU A 59 18.74 -2.55 -6.91
N GLY A 60 18.14 -1.89 -5.91
CA GLY A 60 16.69 -1.95 -5.64
C GLY A 60 16.25 -2.70 -4.37
N ASP A 61 17.16 -3.37 -3.66
CA ASP A 61 16.85 -4.21 -2.49
C ASP A 61 16.77 -3.45 -1.14
N TYR A 62 16.61 -2.13 -1.22
CA TYR A 62 16.23 -1.32 -0.07
C TYR A 62 14.91 -0.58 -0.30
N ASN A 63 14.25 -0.86 -1.43
CA ASN A 63 12.92 -0.36 -1.68
C ASN A 63 11.92 -0.98 -0.71
N ARG A 64 11.00 -0.15 -0.23
CA ARG A 64 9.81 -0.63 0.47
C ARG A 64 8.72 -0.88 -0.53
N TYR A 65 8.24 -2.11 -0.58
CA TYR A 65 7.06 -2.50 -1.35
C TYR A 65 5.84 -2.50 -0.45
N PHE A 66 4.72 -2.02 -0.94
CA PHE A 66 3.46 -1.94 -0.20
C PHE A 66 2.25 -1.94 -1.12
N ASN A 67 1.09 -2.30 -0.56
CA ASN A 67 -0.20 -2.27 -1.23
C ASN A 67 -1.05 -1.13 -0.67
N TYR A 68 -1.72 -0.40 -1.56
CA TYR A 68 -2.61 0.69 -1.17
C TYR A 68 -3.85 0.74 -2.05
N ALA A 69 -4.94 1.28 -1.51
CA ALA A 69 -6.18 1.51 -2.23
C ALA A 69 -6.44 3.02 -2.33
N VAL A 70 -7.13 3.40 -3.41
CA VAL A 70 -7.64 4.74 -3.64
C VAL A 70 -9.15 4.68 -3.60
N LEU A 71 -9.76 5.49 -2.74
CA LEU A 71 -11.20 5.75 -2.73
C LEU A 71 -11.44 7.13 -3.32
N ARG A 72 -12.00 7.17 -4.53
CA ARG A 72 -12.29 8.42 -5.25
C ARG A 72 -13.54 9.10 -4.70
N LYS A 73 -13.73 10.38 -5.04
CA LYS A 73 -14.89 11.18 -4.60
C LYS A 73 -16.23 10.63 -5.06
N ASP A 74 -16.25 9.99 -6.22
CA ASP A 74 -17.43 9.33 -6.80
C ASP A 74 -17.76 7.99 -6.12
N GLY A 75 -17.00 7.59 -5.11
CA GLY A 75 -17.15 6.31 -4.41
C GLY A 75 -16.46 5.14 -5.11
N SER A 76 -15.90 5.32 -6.30
CA SER A 76 -15.16 4.26 -6.98
C SER A 76 -13.85 3.96 -6.24
N GLN A 77 -13.45 2.68 -6.28
CA GLN A 77 -12.26 2.20 -5.61
C GLN A 77 -11.30 1.50 -6.58
N SER A 78 -10.00 1.61 -6.32
CA SER A 78 -8.99 0.81 -7.00
C SER A 78 -7.89 0.38 -6.03
N ILE A 79 -7.39 -0.84 -6.20
CA ILE A 79 -6.30 -1.41 -5.40
C ILE A 79 -5.04 -1.39 -6.27
N ASN A 80 -3.95 -0.87 -5.72
CA ASN A 80 -2.62 -0.89 -6.31
C ASN A 80 -1.76 -1.85 -5.50
N LEU A 81 -1.24 -2.86 -6.18
CA LEU A 81 -0.39 -3.89 -5.59
C LEU A 81 1.07 -3.63 -5.96
N GLY A 82 2.00 -3.91 -5.05
CA GLY A 82 3.42 -3.86 -5.34
C GLY A 82 3.99 -2.46 -5.59
N ALA A 83 3.34 -1.41 -5.08
CA ALA A 83 3.90 -0.06 -5.13
C ALA A 83 5.23 -0.02 -4.38
N SER A 84 6.23 0.71 -4.89
CA SER A 84 7.57 0.72 -4.30
C SER A 84 8.09 2.13 -4.03
N THR A 85 8.82 2.33 -2.94
CA THR A 85 9.43 3.61 -2.63
C THR A 85 10.86 3.47 -2.10
N HIS A 86 11.72 4.36 -2.55
CA HIS A 86 13.08 4.59 -2.05
C HIS A 86 13.14 5.68 -0.97
N TRP A 87 12.01 6.32 -0.64
CA TRP A 87 11.93 7.45 0.29
C TRP A 87 11.73 7.01 1.75
N CYS A 88 12.30 5.88 2.16
CA CYS A 88 12.21 5.42 3.54
C CYS A 88 13.58 5.06 4.12
N ARG A 89 14.10 5.93 4.99
CA ARG A 89 15.34 5.69 5.74
C ARG A 89 15.06 5.79 7.24
N ASN A 90 15.43 4.76 8.00
CA ASN A 90 15.29 4.73 9.47
C ASN A 90 13.90 5.12 9.99
N GLY A 91 12.84 4.70 9.30
CA GLY A 91 11.45 5.02 9.68
C GLY A 91 10.96 6.41 9.28
N ARG A 92 11.78 7.19 8.55
CA ARG A 92 11.49 8.56 8.14
C ARG A 92 11.37 8.69 6.63
N VAL A 93 10.66 9.73 6.19
CA VAL A 93 10.52 10.10 4.78
C VAL A 93 11.79 10.82 4.32
N GLU A 94 12.78 10.02 3.93
CA GLU A 94 14.10 10.44 3.50
C GLU A 94 14.59 9.45 2.45
N VAL A 95 15.28 9.91 1.42
CA VAL A 95 15.86 9.00 0.41
C VAL A 95 16.87 8.07 1.07
N ASP A 96 16.68 6.77 0.90
CA ASP A 96 17.72 5.78 1.16
C ASP A 96 18.58 5.64 -0.09
N GLY A 97 19.79 6.20 -0.06
CA GLY A 97 20.72 6.16 -1.19
C GLY A 97 21.11 4.74 -1.62
N ARG A 98 20.86 3.72 -0.80
CA ARG A 98 21.08 2.31 -1.15
C ARG A 98 19.94 1.71 -1.98
N ALA A 99 18.75 2.31 -1.91
CA ALA A 99 17.58 1.91 -2.71
C ALA A 99 17.60 2.54 -4.12
N VAL A 100 18.49 3.49 -4.35
CA VAL A 100 18.58 4.27 -5.59
C VAL A 100 19.46 3.55 -6.59
N ASP A 101 18.86 3.05 -7.68
CA ASP A 101 19.61 2.72 -8.88
C ASP A 101 19.88 4.00 -9.69
N GLN A 102 21.15 4.43 -9.72
CA GLN A 102 21.53 5.65 -10.42
C GLN A 102 21.17 5.62 -11.91
N GLN A 103 21.21 4.45 -12.56
CA GLN A 103 20.94 4.34 -13.99
C GLN A 103 19.44 4.49 -14.29
N SER A 104 18.58 3.75 -13.60
CA SER A 104 17.12 3.90 -13.75
C SER A 104 16.65 5.31 -13.40
N PHE A 105 17.23 5.92 -12.37
CA PHE A 105 16.84 7.27 -11.92
C PHE A 105 17.29 8.36 -12.89
N PHE A 106 18.47 8.20 -13.50
CA PHE A 106 18.95 9.09 -14.55
C PHE A 106 18.01 9.09 -15.76
N PHE A 107 17.58 7.91 -16.21
CA PHE A 107 16.63 7.78 -17.31
C PHE A 107 15.27 8.40 -16.98
N MET A 108 14.78 8.25 -15.75
CA MET A 108 13.55 8.94 -15.34
C MET A 108 13.66 10.46 -15.36
N LYS A 109 14.80 11.00 -14.92
CA LYS A 109 15.01 12.43 -14.93
C LYS A 109 15.06 12.98 -16.35
N ILE A 110 15.70 12.26 -17.27
CA ILE A 110 15.87 12.71 -18.66
C ILE A 110 14.59 12.52 -19.47
N TYR A 111 13.97 11.34 -19.42
CA TYR A 111 12.86 11.01 -20.30
C TYR A 111 11.49 11.41 -19.74
N ASN A 112 11.32 11.38 -18.42
CA ASN A 112 10.05 11.71 -17.78
C ASN A 112 10.05 13.09 -17.11
N ASN A 113 11.20 13.79 -17.10
CA ASN A 113 11.40 15.05 -16.39
C ASN A 113 11.06 14.96 -14.89
N ILE A 114 11.30 13.78 -14.27
CA ILE A 114 11.01 13.53 -12.86
C ILE A 114 12.33 13.43 -12.09
N ASP A 115 12.62 14.43 -11.26
CA ASP A 115 13.72 14.36 -10.29
C ASP A 115 13.26 13.63 -9.02
N VAL A 116 13.24 12.30 -9.09
CA VAL A 116 12.85 11.39 -8.00
C VAL A 116 13.73 11.49 -6.75
N MET A 117 14.91 12.13 -6.85
CA MET A 117 15.79 12.39 -5.71
C MET A 117 15.38 13.64 -4.93
N LYS A 118 14.64 14.55 -5.55
CA LYS A 118 14.16 15.79 -4.92
C LYS A 118 12.69 15.75 -4.54
N ASN A 119 11.92 14.83 -5.13
CA ASN A 119 10.48 14.79 -4.98
C ASN A 119 10.04 13.47 -4.32
N PRO A 120 9.57 13.49 -3.05
CA PRO A 120 9.10 12.31 -2.36
C PRO A 120 7.89 11.68 -3.06
N GLY A 121 7.81 10.34 -3.00
CA GLY A 121 6.80 9.60 -3.73
C GLY A 121 7.06 8.11 -3.79
N TRP A 122 6.33 7.43 -4.67
CA TRP A 122 6.45 5.99 -4.90
C TRP A 122 6.11 5.64 -6.35
N PHE A 123 6.59 4.49 -6.78
CA PHE A 123 6.31 3.89 -8.07
C PHE A 123 5.09 2.99 -8.02
N THR A 124 4.40 2.92 -9.16
CA THR A 124 3.33 1.99 -9.48
C THR A 124 3.51 1.52 -10.92
N ASP A 125 2.74 0.52 -11.35
CA ASP A 125 2.71 0.09 -12.75
C ASP A 125 2.32 1.22 -13.72
N ASN A 126 1.60 2.25 -13.23
CA ASN A 126 1.14 3.40 -14.00
C ASN A 126 2.10 4.61 -13.92
N GLY A 127 3.27 4.44 -13.29
CA GLY A 127 4.29 5.48 -13.14
C GLY A 127 4.48 5.99 -11.72
N TYR A 128 5.16 7.14 -11.60
CA TYR A 128 5.54 7.74 -10.33
C TYR A 128 4.44 8.63 -9.75
N ILE A 129 4.11 8.41 -8.48
CA ILE A 129 3.14 9.18 -7.72
C ILE A 129 3.87 10.09 -6.74
N PHE A 130 3.66 11.40 -6.89
CA PHE A 130 4.23 12.40 -5.99
C PHE A 130 3.50 12.44 -4.64
N ALA A 131 4.27 12.51 -3.56
CA ALA A 131 3.79 12.73 -2.19
C ALA A 131 3.48 14.22 -1.94
N ASP A 132 2.72 14.85 -2.83
CA ASP A 132 2.50 16.30 -2.90
C ASP A 132 1.19 16.80 -2.26
N SER A 133 0.52 15.93 -1.50
CA SER A 133 -0.74 16.22 -0.82
C SER A 133 -0.70 15.72 0.62
N PRO A 134 -1.58 16.19 1.52
CA PRO A 134 -1.66 15.68 2.88
C PRO A 134 -1.81 14.15 2.94
N ALA A 135 -2.70 13.56 2.12
CA ALA A 135 -2.86 12.11 2.09
C ALA A 135 -1.61 11.39 1.57
N SER A 136 -1.02 11.85 0.46
CA SER A 136 0.13 11.14 -0.13
C SER A 136 1.39 11.28 0.71
N MET A 137 1.60 12.41 1.39
CA MET A 137 2.69 12.55 2.37
C MET A 137 2.45 11.70 3.63
N ASN A 138 1.23 11.66 4.16
CA ASN A 138 0.91 10.82 5.32
C ASN A 138 1.00 9.32 4.99
N MET A 139 0.65 8.93 3.76
CA MET A 139 0.87 7.59 3.24
C MET A 139 2.35 7.21 3.33
N LEU A 140 3.22 8.06 2.77
CA LEU A 140 4.65 7.79 2.74
C LEU A 140 5.24 7.70 4.16
N LYS A 141 4.83 8.59 5.06
CA LYS A 141 5.19 8.49 6.49
C LYS A 141 4.76 7.16 7.12
N ALA A 142 3.53 6.73 6.85
CA ALA A 142 3.00 5.49 7.41
C ALA A 142 3.73 4.26 6.86
N VAL A 143 4.06 4.24 5.56
CA VAL A 143 4.87 3.19 4.92
C VAL A 143 6.28 3.12 5.52
N CYS A 144 6.92 4.27 5.74
CA CYS A 144 8.25 4.30 6.35
C CYS A 144 8.22 3.85 7.81
N ALA A 145 7.19 4.25 8.57
CA ALA A 145 7.01 3.89 9.98
C ALA A 145 6.57 2.42 10.18
N ALA A 146 5.99 1.78 9.15
CA ALA A 146 5.58 0.39 9.23
C ALA A 146 6.79 -0.52 9.50
N LYS A 147 6.61 -1.46 10.44
CA LYS A 147 7.61 -2.49 10.70
C LYS A 147 7.75 -3.33 9.43
N HIS A 148 9.00 -3.54 9.02
CA HIS A 148 9.30 -4.49 7.96
C HIS A 148 8.79 -5.88 8.40
N MET A 149 7.84 -6.43 7.65
CA MET A 149 7.55 -7.84 7.73
C MET A 149 8.42 -8.52 6.67
N PRO A 150 9.22 -9.54 7.02
CA PRO A 150 9.87 -10.36 6.01
C PRO A 150 8.77 -10.82 5.05
N ALA A 151 9.00 -10.70 3.74
CA ALA A 151 8.13 -11.34 2.76
C ALA A 151 7.93 -12.78 3.26
N GLN A 152 6.68 -13.23 3.38
CA GLN A 152 6.40 -14.59 3.85
C GLN A 152 7.11 -15.58 2.92
N GLY A 153 8.34 -15.94 3.29
CA GLY A 153 9.01 -17.11 2.83
C GLY A 153 8.21 -18.25 3.41
N ILE A 154 7.51 -18.95 2.51
CA ILE A 154 7.23 -20.36 2.67
C ILE A 154 8.60 -21.01 2.91
N PHE A 155 8.97 -21.15 4.19
CA PHE A 155 9.89 -22.19 4.60
C PHE A 155 8.99 -23.40 4.84
N ASP A 156 8.76 -24.15 3.77
CA ASP A 156 8.44 -25.58 3.85
C ASP A 156 9.78 -26.34 3.90
#